data_AF-A0A950T210-F1
#
_entry.id   AF-A0A950T210-F1
#
_cell.length_a   1.000
_cell.length_b   1.000
_cell.length_c   1.000
_cell.angle_alpha   90.00
_cell.angle_beta   90.00
_cell.angle_gamma   90.00
#
_symmetry.space_group_name_H-M   'P 1'
#
loop_
_entity.id
_entity.type
_entity.pdbx_description
1 polymer ?
#
loop_
_entity_poly.entity_id
_entity_poly.type
_entity_poly.pdbx_seq_one_letter_code
_entity_poly.pdbx_strand_id
1 'polypeptide(L)'
;FTYGDTPYVNARASSLRGAQPGDLLFFLANLANYDWDTRQFTPGQRGLYLIGFIEISAVIEYLPSTGQLRDCCSEECCAMDLFTRNAHVNHLLTLPHKYMHQRFSVFEGGKRSRRFRYAVPITKEMCDACLRDKESQCFDYGKFKSFSACIGSYTRSVRSQFNLQYLADRERFQIFKEYIARLNDMPEF
;
A
#
# COMPACT_ATOMS: atom_id res chain seq x y z
N PHE A 1 5.77 -7.79 -7.68
CA PHE A 1 4.51 -7.55 -6.93
C PHE A 1 3.70 -6.55 -7.74
N THR A 2 2.37 -6.59 -7.70
CA THR A 2 1.54 -5.67 -8.50
C THR A 2 0.26 -5.36 -7.75
N TYR A 3 -0.19 -4.11 -7.79
CA TYR A 3 -1.49 -3.68 -7.27
C TYR A 3 -2.21 -2.85 -8.32
N GLY A 4 -3.52 -3.05 -8.50
CA GLY A 4 -4.32 -2.26 -9.44
C GLY A 4 -5.39 -1.47 -8.70
N ASP A 5 -5.83 -0.32 -9.19
CA ASP A 5 -6.99 0.40 -8.65
C ASP A 5 -7.55 1.41 -9.66
N THR A 6 -8.66 2.06 -9.31
CA THR A 6 -9.26 3.18 -10.07
C THR A 6 -9.19 4.48 -9.26
N PRO A 7 -8.00 5.08 -9.09
CA PRO A 7 -7.78 6.18 -8.14
C PRO A 7 -8.51 7.49 -8.49
N TYR A 8 -9.05 7.59 -9.71
CA TYR A 8 -9.85 8.72 -10.17
C TYR A 8 -11.35 8.56 -9.89
N VAL A 9 -11.79 7.36 -9.48
CA VAL A 9 -13.20 7.05 -9.23
C VAL A 9 -13.42 6.61 -7.78
N ASN A 10 -12.53 5.74 -7.28
CA ASN A 10 -12.61 5.24 -5.92
C ASN A 10 -12.05 6.27 -4.93
N ALA A 11 -12.93 6.91 -4.17
CA ALA A 11 -12.54 7.90 -3.15
C ALA A 11 -11.51 7.33 -2.14
N ARG A 12 -11.53 6.02 -1.86
CA ARG A 12 -10.58 5.37 -0.94
C ARG A 12 -9.18 5.21 -1.55
N ALA A 13 -9.08 5.15 -2.87
CA ALA A 13 -7.83 5.06 -3.62
C ALA A 13 -7.36 6.44 -4.14
N SER A 14 -8.05 7.51 -3.76
CA SER A 14 -7.84 8.85 -4.32
C SER A 14 -6.43 9.40 -4.14
N SER A 15 -5.71 9.01 -3.08
CA SER A 15 -4.35 9.49 -2.86
C SER A 15 -3.30 8.72 -3.69
N LEU A 16 -3.66 7.60 -4.33
CA LEU A 16 -2.81 6.92 -5.33
C LEU A 16 -2.63 7.74 -6.61
N ARG A 17 -3.44 8.78 -6.85
CA ARG A 17 -3.26 9.67 -8.02
C ARG A 17 -1.92 10.39 -8.04
N GLY A 18 -1.29 10.56 -6.87
CA GLY A 18 0.03 11.17 -6.73
C GLY A 18 1.15 10.17 -6.47
N ALA A 19 0.86 8.87 -6.58
CA ALA A 19 1.86 7.83 -6.40
C ALA A 19 2.91 7.89 -7.53
N GLN A 20 4.17 7.70 -7.16
CA GLN A 20 5.30 7.72 -8.08
C GLN A 20 6.33 6.64 -7.73
N PRO A 21 7.26 6.32 -8.65
CA PRO A 21 8.37 5.43 -8.35
C PRO A 21 9.13 5.85 -7.08
N GLY A 22 9.51 4.87 -6.26
CA GLY A 22 10.14 5.02 -4.96
C GLY A 22 9.17 5.16 -3.78
N ASP A 23 7.88 5.44 -4.02
CA ASP A 23 6.90 5.47 -2.93
C ASP A 23 6.59 4.07 -2.38
N LEU A 24 6.11 4.02 -1.13
CA LEU A 24 5.66 2.79 -0.48
C LEU A 24 4.14 2.69 -0.40
N LEU A 25 3.63 1.56 -0.88
CA LEU A 25 2.25 1.09 -0.79
C LEU A 25 2.11 0.12 0.39
N PHE A 26 1.53 0.55 1.51
CA PHE A 26 1.33 -0.33 2.67
C PHE A 26 0.04 -1.15 2.56
N PHE A 27 0.15 -2.46 2.85
CA PHE A 27 -0.99 -3.37 2.93
C PHE A 27 -1.31 -3.64 4.39
N LEU A 28 -2.47 -3.17 4.82
CA LEU A 28 -2.96 -3.35 6.18
C LEU A 28 -4.11 -4.36 6.21
N ALA A 29 -4.14 -5.20 7.24
CA ALA A 29 -5.21 -6.15 7.48
C ALA A 29 -5.72 -6.01 8.91
N ASN A 30 -7.04 -6.06 9.08
CA ASN A 30 -7.64 -6.20 10.39
C ASN A 30 -7.72 -7.70 10.68
N LEU A 31 -6.89 -8.18 11.61
CA LEU A 31 -6.77 -9.59 11.94
C LEU A 31 -7.38 -9.83 13.33
N ALA A 32 -8.09 -10.96 13.45
CA ALA A 32 -8.57 -11.47 14.72
C ALA A 32 -7.70 -12.65 15.15
N ASN A 33 -7.46 -12.78 16.45
CA ASN A 33 -6.74 -13.94 16.96
C ASN A 33 -7.61 -15.20 16.81
N TYR A 34 -7.02 -16.29 16.32
CA TYR A 34 -7.69 -17.58 16.16
C TYR A 34 -6.98 -18.61 17.02
N ASP A 35 -7.72 -19.17 17.96
CA ASP A 35 -7.25 -20.25 18.82
C ASP A 35 -7.47 -21.59 18.11
N TRP A 36 -6.36 -22.29 17.87
CA TRP A 36 -6.37 -23.58 17.17
C TRP A 36 -6.96 -24.71 18.01
N ASP A 37 -6.83 -24.63 19.34
CA ASP A 37 -7.28 -25.67 20.27
C ASP A 37 -8.80 -25.59 20.45
N THR A 38 -9.33 -24.38 20.66
CA THR A 38 -10.77 -24.16 20.80
C THR A 38 -11.51 -23.99 19.47
N ARG A 39 -10.78 -23.88 18.36
CA ARG A 39 -11.31 -23.63 17.00
C ARG A 39 -12.13 -22.35 16.88
N GLN A 40 -11.86 -21.36 17.72
CA GLN A 40 -12.64 -20.14 17.82
C GLN A 40 -11.78 -18.90 17.66
N PHE A 41 -12.38 -17.83 17.13
CA PHE A 41 -11.78 -16.51 17.19
C PHE A 41 -11.93 -15.94 18.60
N THR A 42 -10.85 -15.40 19.16
CA THR A 42 -10.91 -14.75 20.47
C THR A 42 -11.75 -13.48 20.38
N PRO A 43 -12.89 -13.39 21.08
CA PRO A 43 -13.75 -12.21 21.03
C PRO A 43 -13.00 -10.95 21.49
N GLY A 44 -13.26 -9.82 20.83
CA GLY A 44 -12.68 -8.52 21.19
C GLY A 44 -11.20 -8.32 20.83
N GLN A 45 -10.46 -9.38 20.48
CA GLN A 45 -9.05 -9.29 20.08
C GLN A 45 -8.90 -9.11 18.57
N ARG A 46 -9.23 -7.91 18.09
CA ARG A 46 -8.95 -7.48 16.71
C ARG A 46 -7.86 -6.42 16.72
N GLY A 47 -6.89 -6.58 15.83
CA GLY A 47 -5.78 -5.64 15.67
C GLY A 47 -5.60 -5.25 14.21
N LEU A 48 -5.03 -4.07 14.00
CA LEU A 48 -4.59 -3.66 12.67
C LEU A 48 -3.13 -4.07 12.50
N TYR A 49 -2.81 -4.74 11.41
CA TYR A 49 -1.49 -5.26 11.13
C TYR A 49 -1.01 -4.83 9.76
N LEU A 50 0.27 -4.52 9.64
CA LEU A 50 0.97 -4.41 8.38
C LEU A 50 1.38 -5.81 7.92
N ILE A 51 0.92 -6.20 6.74
CA ILE A 51 1.15 -7.55 6.16
C ILE A 51 2.13 -7.54 5.00
N GLY A 52 2.56 -6.35 4.59
CA GLY A 52 3.54 -6.16 3.53
C GLY A 52 3.45 -4.77 2.92
N PHE A 53 4.33 -4.54 1.95
CA PHE A 53 4.32 -3.32 1.17
C PHE A 53 4.82 -3.58 -0.26
N ILE A 54 4.43 -2.67 -1.15
CA ILE A 54 5.04 -2.53 -2.47
C ILE A 54 5.90 -1.27 -2.45
N GLU A 55 7.15 -1.38 -2.88
CA GLU A 55 7.93 -0.21 -3.29
C GLU A 55 7.71 -0.02 -4.78
N ILE A 56 7.10 1.10 -5.16
CA ILE A 56 6.66 1.34 -6.54
C ILE A 56 7.89 1.48 -7.42
N SER A 57 8.04 0.61 -8.42
CA SER A 57 9.06 0.76 -9.47
C SER A 57 8.51 1.50 -10.68
N ALA A 58 7.22 1.30 -11.00
CA ALA A 58 6.55 1.93 -12.12
C ALA A 58 5.06 2.14 -11.82
N VAL A 59 4.48 3.17 -12.43
CA VAL A 59 3.05 3.46 -12.42
C VAL A 59 2.55 3.37 -13.85
N ILE A 60 1.60 2.47 -14.09
CA ILE A 60 1.17 2.08 -15.42
C ILE A 60 -0.33 2.34 -15.54
N GLU A 61 -0.77 3.10 -16.53
CA GLU A 61 -2.17 3.44 -16.75
C GLU A 61 -2.76 2.67 -17.92
N TYR A 62 -4.01 2.23 -17.77
CA TYR A 62 -4.78 1.64 -18.85
C TYR A 62 -5.35 2.75 -19.74
N LEU A 63 -5.13 2.62 -21.04
CA LEU A 63 -5.65 3.49 -22.09
C LEU A 63 -6.85 2.82 -22.76
N PRO A 64 -8.10 3.25 -22.46
CA PRO A 64 -9.28 2.56 -22.99
C PRO A 64 -9.43 2.67 -24.51
N SER A 65 -8.88 3.71 -25.14
CA SER A 65 -8.95 3.93 -26.58
C SER A 65 -8.12 2.91 -27.37
N THR A 66 -7.02 2.43 -26.80
CA THR A 66 -6.12 1.47 -27.45
C THR A 66 -6.14 0.08 -26.80
N GLY A 67 -6.75 -0.06 -25.63
CA GLY A 67 -6.76 -1.30 -24.85
C GLY A 67 -5.38 -1.66 -24.29
N GLN A 68 -4.45 -0.70 -24.23
CA GLN A 68 -3.06 -0.93 -23.82
C GLN A 68 -2.80 -0.37 -22.42
N LEU A 69 -1.78 -0.91 -21.77
CA LEU A 69 -1.17 -0.33 -20.58
C LEU A 69 0.02 0.53 -21.01
N ARG A 70 0.16 1.72 -20.44
CA ARG A 70 1.27 2.64 -20.70
C ARG A 70 1.91 3.04 -19.37
N ASP A 71 3.23 2.96 -19.30
CA ASP A 71 3.96 3.50 -18.15
C ASP A 71 3.90 5.04 -18.17
N CYS A 72 3.55 5.66 -17.04
CA CYS A 72 3.44 7.11 -16.92
C CYS A 72 4.81 7.81 -16.97
N CYS A 73 5.89 7.08 -16.68
CA CYS A 73 7.25 7.59 -16.66
C CYS A 73 8.02 7.31 -17.96
N SER A 74 7.45 6.57 -18.90
CA SER A 74 8.03 6.30 -20.22
C SER A 74 7.00 6.43 -21.35
N GLU A 75 7.45 6.48 -22.60
CA GLU A 75 6.53 6.44 -23.76
C GLU A 75 6.21 4.99 -24.19
N GLU A 76 6.71 4.00 -23.45
CA GLU A 76 6.58 2.60 -23.80
C GLU A 76 5.21 2.05 -23.38
N CYS A 77 4.59 1.32 -24.32
CA CYS A 77 3.39 0.54 -24.02
C CYS A 77 3.81 -0.83 -23.46
N CYS A 78 3.25 -1.18 -22.31
CA CYS A 78 3.50 -2.47 -21.68
C CYS A 78 2.52 -3.52 -22.20
N ALA A 79 3.00 -4.74 -22.45
CA ALA A 79 2.12 -5.86 -22.79
C ALA A 79 1.21 -6.20 -21.58
N MET A 80 -0.12 -6.22 -21.82
CA MET A 80 -1.12 -6.55 -20.80
C MET A 80 -0.84 -7.88 -20.09
N ASP A 81 -0.30 -8.85 -20.85
CA ASP A 81 -0.03 -10.21 -20.39
C ASP A 81 0.93 -10.26 -19.20
N LEU A 82 1.83 -9.28 -19.08
CA LEU A 82 2.78 -9.16 -17.96
C LEU A 82 2.07 -9.00 -16.61
N PHE A 83 0.86 -8.46 -16.63
CA PHE A 83 0.10 -8.14 -15.41
C PHE A 83 -1.10 -9.07 -15.19
N THR A 84 -1.27 -10.12 -15.98
CA THR A 84 -2.37 -11.11 -15.84
C THR A 84 -2.34 -11.90 -14.52
N ARG A 85 -1.26 -11.83 -13.75
CA ARG A 85 -1.26 -12.36 -12.37
C ARG A 85 -1.97 -11.44 -11.37
N ASN A 86 -2.24 -10.19 -11.75
CA ASN A 86 -2.97 -9.24 -10.93
C ASN A 86 -4.48 -9.45 -11.12
N ALA A 87 -5.18 -9.75 -10.03
CA ALA A 87 -6.62 -9.99 -10.05
C ALA A 87 -7.42 -8.78 -10.59
N HIS A 88 -6.97 -7.55 -10.34
CA HIS A 88 -7.66 -6.35 -10.81
C HIS A 88 -7.44 -6.13 -12.30
N VAL A 89 -6.27 -6.49 -12.83
CA VAL A 89 -6.01 -6.50 -14.28
C VAL A 89 -6.84 -7.58 -14.97
N ASN A 90 -6.97 -8.78 -14.37
CA ASN A 90 -7.89 -9.79 -14.91
C ASN A 90 -9.34 -9.32 -14.91
N HIS A 91 -9.77 -8.62 -13.86
CA HIS A 91 -11.10 -8.02 -13.82
C HIS A 91 -11.26 -6.96 -14.93
N LEU A 92 -10.26 -6.10 -15.13
CA LEU A 92 -10.22 -5.15 -16.25
C LEU A 92 -10.37 -5.87 -17.60
N LEU A 93 -9.57 -6.89 -17.85
CA LEU A 93 -9.57 -7.65 -19.12
C LEU A 93 -10.88 -8.41 -19.36
N THR A 94 -11.54 -8.87 -18.29
CA THR A 94 -12.83 -9.56 -18.40
C THR A 94 -13.98 -8.59 -18.65
N LEU A 95 -13.90 -7.36 -18.12
CA LEU A 95 -14.97 -6.36 -18.19
C LEU A 95 -14.44 -4.97 -18.61
N PRO A 96 -13.77 -4.85 -19.78
CA PRO A 96 -13.07 -3.63 -20.17
C PRO A 96 -14.02 -2.44 -20.35
N HIS A 97 -15.27 -2.70 -20.75
CA HIS A 97 -16.33 -1.69 -20.87
C HIS A 97 -16.59 -0.93 -19.56
N LYS A 98 -16.36 -1.53 -18.39
CA LYS A 98 -16.53 -0.84 -17.08
C LYS A 98 -15.48 0.24 -16.85
N TYR A 99 -14.37 0.18 -17.57
CA TYR A 99 -13.22 1.07 -17.42
C TYR A 99 -13.08 2.06 -18.59
N MET A 100 -14.01 2.06 -19.55
CA MET A 100 -13.98 3.00 -20.69
C MET A 100 -13.98 4.48 -20.28
N HIS A 101 -14.55 4.79 -19.12
CA HIS A 101 -14.60 6.14 -18.57
C HIS A 101 -13.85 6.26 -17.23
N GLN A 102 -13.06 5.25 -16.87
CA GLN A 102 -12.36 5.19 -15.60
C GLN A 102 -10.88 4.94 -15.86
N ARG A 103 -10.03 5.86 -15.39
CA ARG A 103 -8.58 5.63 -15.39
C ARG A 103 -8.28 4.52 -14.38
N PHE A 104 -7.78 3.41 -14.90
CA PHE A 104 -7.28 2.28 -14.13
C PHE A 104 -5.76 2.37 -14.10
N SER A 105 -5.19 2.28 -12.90
CA SER A 105 -3.75 2.36 -12.68
C SER A 105 -3.25 1.06 -12.07
N VAL A 106 -2.09 0.61 -12.53
CA VAL A 106 -1.32 -0.51 -12.01
C VAL A 106 -0.04 0.04 -11.41
N PHE A 107 0.23 -0.34 -10.17
CA PHE A 107 1.44 -0.02 -9.44
C PHE A 107 2.31 -1.26 -9.43
N GLU A 108 3.38 -1.23 -10.20
CA GLU A 108 4.36 -2.29 -10.24
C GLU A 108 5.32 -2.15 -9.06
N GLY A 109 5.58 -3.27 -8.39
CA GLY A 109 6.49 -3.31 -7.27
C GLY A 109 7.88 -3.80 -7.64
N GLY A 110 8.89 -3.02 -7.25
CA GLY A 110 10.30 -3.31 -7.45
C GLY A 110 10.84 -4.41 -6.52
N LYS A 111 12.16 -4.66 -6.63
CA LYS A 111 12.88 -5.71 -5.90
C LYS A 111 12.80 -5.58 -4.38
N ARG A 112 12.46 -4.38 -3.86
CA ARG A 112 12.31 -4.09 -2.43
C ARG A 112 10.92 -4.38 -1.88
N SER A 113 9.93 -4.64 -2.74
CA SER A 113 8.56 -5.02 -2.34
C SER A 113 8.54 -6.32 -1.54
N ARG A 114 7.76 -6.38 -0.46
CA ARG A 114 7.71 -7.55 0.44
C ARG A 114 6.30 -7.88 0.89
N ARG A 115 5.96 -9.17 0.89
CA ARG A 115 4.90 -9.73 1.72
C ARG A 115 5.54 -10.36 2.93
N PHE A 116 5.04 -10.02 4.11
CA PHE A 116 5.61 -10.48 5.37
C PHE A 116 5.21 -11.93 5.65
N ARG A 117 6.12 -12.66 6.29
CA ARG A 117 5.84 -14.00 6.82
C ARG A 117 4.95 -13.91 8.06
N TYR A 118 5.18 -12.90 8.89
CA TYR A 118 4.46 -12.62 10.12
C TYR A 118 3.87 -11.21 10.07
N ALA A 119 2.60 -11.07 10.39
CA ALA A 119 1.93 -9.78 10.40
C ALA A 119 2.51 -8.88 11.51
N VAL A 120 2.88 -7.64 11.17
CA VAL A 120 3.48 -6.69 12.12
C VAL A 120 2.36 -5.85 12.74
N PRO A 121 2.17 -5.87 14.07
CA PRO A 121 1.13 -5.09 14.72
C PRO A 121 1.38 -3.59 14.53
N ILE A 122 0.36 -2.87 14.06
CA ILE A 122 0.40 -1.40 14.04
C ILE A 122 -0.09 -0.90 15.40
N THR A 123 0.78 -0.20 16.12
CA THR A 123 0.48 0.41 17.42
C THR A 123 0.68 1.93 17.35
N LYS A 124 0.13 2.67 18.32
CA LYS A 124 0.33 4.13 18.38
C LYS A 124 1.81 4.47 18.54
N GLU A 125 2.52 3.71 19.36
CA GLU A 125 3.95 3.89 19.63
C GLU A 125 4.78 3.72 18.36
N MET A 126 4.46 2.72 17.54
CA MET A 126 5.09 2.55 16.22
C MET A 126 4.78 3.75 15.32
N CYS A 127 3.51 4.16 15.22
CA CYS A 127 3.12 5.28 14.37
C CYS A 127 3.80 6.58 14.79
N ASP A 128 3.80 6.93 16.07
CA ASP A 128 4.41 8.16 16.58
C ASP A 128 5.94 8.17 16.38
N ALA A 129 6.58 7.00 16.49
CA ALA A 129 8.02 6.88 16.29
C ALA A 129 8.45 7.08 14.83
N CYS A 130 7.68 6.61 13.84
CA CYS A 130 8.17 6.57 12.46
C CYS A 130 7.22 7.10 11.37
N LEU A 131 5.92 7.23 11.60
CA LEU A 131 4.95 7.67 10.59
C LEU A 131 4.52 9.11 10.80
N ARG A 132 4.16 9.80 9.72
CA ARG A 132 3.69 11.19 9.76
C ARG A 132 2.47 11.39 8.87
N ASP A 133 1.72 12.44 9.12
CA ASP A 133 0.63 12.83 8.23
C ASP A 133 1.16 13.56 6.97
N LYS A 134 0.23 14.04 6.14
CA LYS A 134 0.55 14.76 4.90
C LYS A 134 1.30 16.09 5.10
N GLU A 135 1.30 16.63 6.31
CA GLU A 135 1.95 17.88 6.73
C GLU A 135 3.21 17.59 7.58
N SER A 136 3.68 16.34 7.56
CA SER A 136 4.82 15.83 8.31
C SER A 136 4.66 15.91 9.84
N GLN A 137 3.41 15.94 10.34
CA GLN A 137 3.08 15.96 11.76
C GLN A 137 2.75 14.57 12.30
N CYS A 138 2.72 14.42 13.63
CA CYS A 138 2.18 13.22 14.26
C CYS A 138 0.69 13.07 13.95
N PHE A 139 0.18 11.84 14.02
CA PHE A 139 -1.23 11.59 13.75
C PHE A 139 -2.14 12.21 14.83
N ASP A 140 -3.18 12.91 14.39
CA ASP A 140 -4.25 13.37 15.27
C ASP A 140 -5.25 12.22 15.49
N TYR A 141 -5.04 11.47 16.56
CA TYR A 141 -5.92 10.38 16.95
C TYR A 141 -7.31 10.86 17.40
N GLY A 142 -7.44 12.09 17.90
CA GLY A 142 -8.69 12.65 18.42
C GLY A 142 -9.71 12.97 17.33
N LYS A 143 -9.25 13.20 16.10
CA LYS A 143 -10.10 13.47 14.93
C LYS A 143 -10.94 12.27 14.46
N PHE A 144 -10.64 11.05 14.92
CA PHE A 144 -11.25 9.83 14.39
C PHE A 144 -11.97 9.01 15.46
N LYS A 145 -13.03 8.32 15.04
CA LYS A 145 -13.84 7.45 15.92
C LYS A 145 -13.09 6.23 16.47
N SER A 146 -11.98 5.84 15.84
CA SER A 146 -11.16 4.71 16.28
C SER A 146 -9.73 4.80 15.73
N PHE A 147 -8.80 4.10 16.38
CA PHE A 147 -7.42 3.98 15.92
C PHE A 147 -7.34 3.40 14.50
N SER A 148 -8.09 2.33 14.20
CA SER A 148 -8.12 1.77 12.85
C SER A 148 -8.68 2.74 11.80
N ALA A 149 -9.63 3.61 12.17
CA ALA A 149 -10.13 4.65 11.27
C ALA A 149 -9.10 5.75 11.04
N CYS A 150 -8.33 6.12 12.07
CA CYS A 150 -7.20 7.06 11.98
C CYS A 150 -6.12 6.52 11.04
N ILE A 151 -5.55 5.35 11.36
CA ILE A 151 -4.52 4.72 10.54
C ILE A 151 -5.04 4.51 9.13
N GLY A 152 -6.21 3.88 9.00
CA GLY A 152 -6.82 3.65 7.70
C GLY A 152 -7.06 4.93 6.91
N SER A 153 -7.15 6.12 7.51
CA SER A 153 -7.29 7.40 6.79
C SER A 153 -5.93 7.99 6.42
N TYR A 154 -4.93 7.92 7.30
CA TYR A 154 -3.59 8.45 7.04
C TYR A 154 -2.71 7.53 6.20
N THR A 155 -2.98 6.23 6.19
CA THR A 155 -2.27 5.22 5.39
C THR A 155 -3.06 4.79 4.16
N ARG A 156 -4.18 5.47 3.86
CA ARG A 156 -5.16 5.01 2.86
C ARG A 156 -4.63 5.03 1.43
N SER A 157 -3.54 5.71 1.15
CA SER A 157 -2.73 5.46 -0.03
C SER A 157 -1.38 6.18 0.02
N VAL A 158 -0.37 5.53 -0.54
CA VAL A 158 0.88 6.04 -1.12
C VAL A 158 1.11 7.54 -0.94
N ARG A 159 1.81 7.85 0.13
CA ARG A 159 2.86 8.86 0.03
C ARG A 159 4.12 8.18 0.48
N SER A 160 5.26 8.49 -0.14
CA SER A 160 6.51 8.27 0.53
C SER A 160 6.48 9.03 1.86
N GLN A 161 6.21 8.30 2.93
CA GLN A 161 6.31 8.75 4.33
C GLN A 161 7.77 9.05 4.70
N PHE A 162 8.69 8.66 3.82
CA PHE A 162 10.12 8.66 4.02
C PHE A 162 10.80 9.20 2.76
N ASN A 163 11.03 10.50 2.70
CA ASN A 163 11.96 11.03 1.72
C ASN A 163 13.39 10.81 2.22
N LEU A 164 14.01 9.72 1.76
CA LEU A 164 15.34 9.29 2.20
C LEU A 164 16.48 10.27 1.85
N GLN A 165 16.20 11.35 1.11
CA GLN A 165 17.15 12.45 0.95
C GLN A 165 17.34 13.23 2.26
N TYR A 166 16.32 13.29 3.12
CA TYR A 166 16.39 13.96 4.42
C TYR A 166 16.87 13.01 5.52
N LEU A 167 17.71 13.52 6.44
CA LEU A 167 18.25 12.73 7.55
C LEU A 167 17.15 12.23 8.49
N ALA A 168 16.23 13.10 8.92
CA ALA A 168 15.14 12.74 9.82
C ALA A 168 14.25 11.62 9.25
N ASP A 169 14.05 11.61 7.93
CA ASP A 169 13.26 10.59 7.25
C ASP A 169 14.00 9.25 7.17
N ARG A 170 15.32 9.28 6.99
CA ARG A 170 16.17 8.08 7.08
C ARG A 170 16.14 7.47 8.47
N GLU A 171 16.23 8.28 9.52
CA GLU A 171 16.14 7.83 10.91
C GLU A 171 14.78 7.19 11.21
N ARG A 172 13.68 7.86 10.86
CA ARG A 172 12.33 7.29 11.00
C ARG A 172 12.15 6.02 10.18
N PHE A 173 12.68 5.97 8.97
CA PHE A 173 12.61 4.78 8.13
C PHE A 173 13.40 3.61 8.73
N GLN A 174 14.54 3.88 9.34
CA GLN A 174 15.32 2.89 10.05
C GLN A 174 14.55 2.31 11.25
N ILE A 175 13.91 3.17 12.05
CA ILE A 175 13.02 2.74 13.13
C ILE A 175 11.87 1.88 12.58
N PHE A 176 11.25 2.28 11.47
CA PHE A 176 10.20 1.50 10.81
C PHE A 176 10.69 0.11 10.40
N LYS A 177 11.89 0.01 9.82
CA LYS A 177 12.52 -1.26 9.46
C LYS A 177 12.77 -2.13 10.69
N GLU A 178 13.18 -1.57 11.82
CA GLU A 178 13.40 -2.31 13.07
C GLU A 178 12.12 -2.93 13.60
N TYR A 179 10.99 -2.22 13.54
CA TYR A 179 9.68 -2.79 13.92
C TYR A 179 9.33 -4.01 13.06
N ILE A 180 9.60 -3.97 11.76
CA ILE A 180 9.35 -5.10 10.86
C ILE A 180 10.35 -6.24 11.12
N ALA A 181 11.63 -5.89 11.32
CA ALA A 181 12.74 -6.82 11.52
C ALA A 181 12.58 -7.71 12.76
N ARG A 182 11.83 -7.26 13.78
CA ARG A 182 11.49 -8.06 14.96
C ARG A 182 10.74 -9.35 14.63
N LEU A 183 10.01 -9.38 13.52
CA LEU A 183 9.15 -10.49 13.14
C LEU A 183 9.46 -11.03 11.74
N ASN A 184 10.17 -10.28 10.89
CA ASN A 184 10.36 -10.63 9.48
C ASN A 184 11.76 -10.26 9.00
N ASP A 185 12.23 -10.95 7.96
CA ASP A 185 13.45 -10.53 7.25
C ASP A 185 13.18 -9.27 6.42
N MET A 186 14.07 -8.27 6.53
CA MET A 186 13.97 -7.02 5.80
C MET A 186 15.11 -6.86 4.78
N PRO A 187 14.82 -6.45 3.54
CA PRO A 187 15.88 -6.15 2.58
C PRO A 187 16.62 -4.86 2.93
N GLU A 188 17.82 -4.72 2.39
CA GLU A 188 18.55 -3.45 2.36
C GLU A 188 17.86 -2.46 1.39
N PHE A 189 17.90 -1.18 1.73
CA PHE A 189 17.14 -0.11 1.07
C PHE A 189 18.02 1.03 0.63
#